data_AF-A0A5E4LTN7-F1
#
_entry.id   AF-A0A5E4LTN7-F1
#
_cell.length_a   1.000
_cell.length_b   1.000
_cell.length_c   1.000
_cell.angle_alpha   90.00
_cell.angle_beta   90.00
_cell.angle_gamma   90.00
#
_symmetry.space_group_name_H-M   'P 1'
#
loop_
_entity.id
_entity.type
_entity.pdbx_description
1 polymer ?
#
loop_
_entity_poly.entity_id
_entity_poly.type
_entity_poly.pdbx_seq_one_letter_code
_entity_poly.pdbx_strand_id
1 'polypeptide(L)' 'MCDKMAEEKKPKTDKISLKQLSRFKGRGTRKCRFCGNARGIVRRYGLNICRRCFREVGESIGFRKF' A
#
# COMPACT_ATOMS: atom_id res chain seq x y z
N MET A 1 21.82 -48.79 -4.03
CA MET A 1 21.61 -48.33 -2.64
C MET A 1 22.88 -47.56 -2.26
N CYS A 2 22.92 -46.24 -2.24
CA CYS A 2 21.94 -45.32 -1.71
C CYS A 2 21.79 -44.13 -2.66
N ASP A 3 20.55 -43.91 -3.08
CA ASP A 3 20.06 -42.68 -3.70
C ASP A 3 20.46 -41.48 -2.84
N LYS A 4 21.42 -40.69 -3.33
CA LYS A 4 21.76 -39.41 -2.71
C LYS A 4 20.72 -38.40 -3.13
N MET A 5 19.82 -38.19 -2.17
CA MET A 5 18.64 -37.35 -2.18
C MET A 5 18.94 -35.91 -2.62
N ALA A 6 17.89 -35.33 -3.22
CA ALA A 6 17.82 -33.98 -3.73
C ALA A 6 18.20 -32.92 -2.69
N GLU A 7 19.03 -31.97 -3.10
CA GLU A 7 19.32 -30.78 -2.33
C GLU A 7 18.21 -29.74 -2.56
N GLU A 8 17.45 -29.46 -1.50
CA GLU A 8 16.35 -28.50 -1.50
C GLU A 8 16.86 -27.08 -1.83
N LYS A 9 16.44 -26.53 -2.98
CA LYS A 9 16.69 -25.14 -3.36
C LYS A 9 15.86 -24.20 -2.48
N LYS A 10 16.46 -23.72 -1.38
CA LYS A 10 15.92 -22.63 -0.55
C LYS A 10 15.71 -21.38 -1.44
N PRO A 11 14.51 -20.78 -1.52
CA PRO A 11 14.29 -19.59 -2.34
C PRO A 11 15.16 -18.45 -1.79
N LYS A 12 15.91 -17.80 -2.68
CA LYS A 12 16.78 -16.66 -2.39
C LYS A 12 15.90 -15.53 -1.83
N THR A 13 15.81 -15.41 -0.51
CA THR A 13 15.17 -14.25 0.11
C THR A 13 16.10 -13.07 -0.09
N ASP A 14 15.79 -12.25 -1.09
CA ASP A 14 16.57 -11.08 -1.47
C ASP A 14 16.80 -10.18 -0.25
N LYS A 15 18.07 -9.92 0.05
CA LYS A 15 18.53 -9.03 1.11
C LYS A 15 18.17 -7.59 0.72
N ILE A 16 16.90 -7.21 0.87
CA ILE A 16 16.46 -5.82 0.69
C ILE A 16 17.03 -5.03 1.85
N SER A 17 18.02 -4.17 1.58
CA SER A 17 18.60 -3.32 2.61
C SER A 17 17.51 -2.46 3.27
N LEU A 18 17.53 -2.29 4.60
CA LEU A 18 16.58 -1.44 5.33
C LEU A 18 16.51 -0.01 4.76
N LYS A 19 17.62 0.45 4.17
CA LYS A 19 17.77 1.74 3.49
C LYS A 19 16.94 1.84 2.18
N GLN A 20 16.64 0.73 1.53
CA GLN A 20 15.76 0.68 0.36
C GLN A 20 14.28 0.59 0.77
N LEU A 21 13.95 -0.13 1.85
CA LEU A 21 12.57 -0.27 2.33
C LEU A 21 11.99 1.08 2.83
N SER A 22 12.84 1.96 3.36
CA SER A 22 12.44 3.29 3.80
C SER A 22 11.94 4.18 2.66
N ARG A 23 12.41 3.98 1.42
CA ARG A 23 11.94 4.73 0.23
C ARG A 23 10.47 4.46 -0.08
N PHE A 24 9.97 3.28 0.28
CA PHE A 24 8.57 2.88 0.08
C PHE A 24 7.67 3.25 1.27
N LYS A 25 8.25 3.72 2.38
CA LYS A 25 7.53 4.17 3.57
C LYS A 25 7.60 5.70 3.67
N GLY A 26 6.54 6.40 3.27
CA GLY A 26 6.49 7.86 3.38
C GLY A 26 5.18 8.49 2.95
N ARG A 27 5.09 9.82 3.06
CA ARG A 27 3.90 10.59 2.62
C ARG A 27 3.68 10.53 1.10
N GLY A 28 4.75 10.41 0.32
CA GLY A 28 4.70 10.39 -1.16
C GLY A 28 4.42 9.02 -1.78
N THR A 29 4.44 7.94 -0.99
CA THR A 29 4.26 6.58 -1.53
C THR A 29 2.79 6.23 -1.72
N ARG A 30 1.89 6.94 -1.03
CA ARG A 30 0.45 6.76 -1.16
C ARG A 30 -0.15 7.88 -1.99
N LYS A 31 -1.04 7.50 -2.88
CA LYS A 31 -1.76 8.41 -3.77
C LYS A 31 -3.25 8.18 -3.60
N CYS A 32 -4.04 9.23 -3.82
CA CYS A 32 -5.49 9.10 -3.90
C CYS A 32 -5.86 8.17 -5.07
N ARG A 33 -6.85 7.30 -4.85
CA ARG A 33 -7.37 6.40 -5.89
C ARG A 33 -8.01 7.11 -7.08
N PHE A 34 -8.59 8.30 -6.87
CA PHE A 34 -9.23 9.10 -7.92
C PHE A 34 -8.28 10.14 -8.53
N CYS A 35 -7.76 11.02 -7.67
CA CYS A 35 -7.04 12.22 -8.09
C CYS A 35 -5.53 12.00 -8.28
N GLY A 36 -4.96 10.85 -7.88
CA GLY A 36 -3.52 10.59 -7.94
C GLY A 36 -2.65 11.46 -7.01
N ASN A 37 -3.24 12.45 -6.33
CA ASN A 37 -2.53 13.36 -5.44
C ASN A 37 -2.13 12.66 -4.14
N ALA A 38 -0.92 12.96 -3.65
CA ALA A 38 -0.40 12.46 -2.37
C ALA A 38 -0.82 13.33 -1.17
N ARG A 39 -1.37 14.53 -1.40
CA ARG A 39 -1.68 15.50 -0.33
C ARG A 39 -3.06 15.26 0.29
N GLY A 40 -3.11 15.24 1.62
CA GLY A 40 -4.35 15.21 2.39
C GLY A 40 -5.21 13.97 2.12
N ILE A 41 -4.58 12.80 2.13
CA ILE A 41 -5.25 11.51 1.95
C ILE A 41 -5.93 11.09 3.25
N VAL A 42 -7.22 10.80 3.18
CA VAL A 42 -8.02 10.12 4.21
C VAL A 42 -7.64 8.64 4.19
N ARG A 43 -7.03 8.19 5.30
CA ARG A 43 -6.49 6.84 5.46
C ARG A 43 -7.37 5.93 6.31
N ARG A 44 -8.36 6.51 7.01
CA ARG A 44 -9.29 5.74 7.83
C ARG A 44 -10.17 4.87 6.92
N TYR A 45 -10.54 3.70 7.45
CA TYR A 45 -11.42 2.74 6.77
C TYR A 45 -10.90 2.24 5.41
N GLY A 46 -9.59 2.34 5.13
CA GLY A 46 -8.99 1.81 3.89
C GLY A 46 -9.35 2.60 2.61
N LEU A 47 -9.99 3.76 2.75
CA LEU A 47 -10.48 4.56 1.61
C LEU A 47 -9.34 5.02 0.69
N ASN A 48 -8.25 5.55 1.25
CA ASN A 48 -7.11 6.09 0.49
C ASN A 48 -7.55 7.15 -0.56
N ILE A 49 -8.43 8.06 -0.15
CA ILE A 49 -9.00 9.12 -1.00
C ILE A 49 -8.50 10.49 -0.53
N CYS A 50 -8.24 11.43 -1.44
CA CYS A 50 -7.87 12.81 -1.09
C CYS A 50 -9.10 13.57 -0.54
N ARG A 51 -8.91 14.48 0.42
CA ARG A 51 -10.02 15.24 1.06
C ARG A 51 -10.97 15.96 0.09
N ARG A 52 -10.51 16.28 -1.13
CA ARG A 52 -11.34 16.90 -2.18
C ARG A 52 -12.31 15.87 -2.75
N CYS A 53 -11.78 14.76 -3.27
CA CYS A 53 -12.58 13.65 -3.76
C CYS A 53 -13.49 13.02 -2.69
N PHE A 54 -13.10 13.08 -1.40
CA PHE A 54 -13.98 12.61 -0.34
C PHE A 54 -15.28 13.43 -0.22
N ARG A 55 -15.29 14.71 -0.61
CA ARG A 55 -16.53 15.52 -0.60
C ARG A 55 -17.50 15.11 -1.70
N GLU A 56 -16.98 14.65 -2.84
CA GLU A 56 -17.79 14.21 -3.98
C GLU A 56 -18.32 12.78 -3.77
N VAL A 57 -17.49 11.89 -3.23
CA VAL A 57 -17.80 10.46 -3.07
C VAL A 57 -18.35 10.14 -1.68
N GLY A 58 -18.28 11.06 -0.72
CA GLY A 58 -18.71 10.83 0.66
C GLY A 58 -20.18 10.45 0.76
N GLU A 59 -21.05 11.16 0.04
CA GLU A 59 -22.49 10.89 0.02
C GLU A 59 -22.81 9.52 -0.60
N SER A 60 -22.11 9.13 -1.67
CA SER A 60 -22.32 7.83 -2.33
C SER A 60 -21.78 6.64 -1.55
N ILE A 61 -20.77 6.85 -0.69
CA ILE A 61 -20.30 5.84 0.28
C ILE A 61 -21.29 5.69 1.46
N GLY A 62 -22.22 6.63 1.62
CA GLY A 62 -23.20 6.64 2.71
C GLY A 62 -22.78 7.46 3.94
N PHE A 63 -21.77 8.34 3.82
CA PHE A 63 -21.51 9.33 4.85
C PHE A 63 -22.60 10.40 4.81
N ARG A 64 -23.33 10.57 5.92
CA ARG A 64 -24.31 11.64 6.10
C ARG A 64 -23.76 12.71 7.03
N LYS A 65 -24.00 13.98 6.68
CA LYS A 65 -23.74 15.11 7.57
C LYS A 65 -24.92 15.24 8.52
N PHE A 66 -24.64 15.19 9.83
CA PHE A 66 -25.58 15.51 10.90
C PHE A 66 -25.22 16.88 11.48
#